data_AF-A0A524P4C8-F1
#
_entry.id   AF-A0A524P4C8-F1
#
_cell.length_a   1.000
_cell.length_b   1.000
_cell.length_c   1.000
_cell.angle_alpha   90.00
_cell.angle_beta   90.00
_cell.angle_gamma   90.00
#
_symmetry.space_group_name_H-M   'P 1'
#
loop_
_entity.id
_entity.type
_entity.pdbx_description
1 polymer ?
#
loop_
_entity_poly.entity_id
_entity_poly.type
_entity_poly.pdbx_seq_one_letter_code
_entity_poly.pdbx_strand_id
1 'polypeptide(L)'
;FDLTNPACFEWVKSIIKEKLTQKAGLSGWMSDYGEYLPLDAALHSEEDPAKIHNIYPVLFAKANYEAIQELGLENEVTFFSRAGFTGTSKYSPLIWAGDQVVSWDRQNGIGSVIPAALSLGMCGIGYHHSDIGGFINLKRVTRSKELLLRWTELCAFSILMRSHEGLQPEENWQLDSDEETLTHLARMTQIHVILKPYLQHCAQEYQKSGIPVIRAPVLYFSKDP
;
A
#
# COMPACT_ATOMS: atom_id res chain seq x y z
N PHE A 1 -14.41 -5.27 13.21
CA PHE A 1 -14.40 -6.65 13.74
C PHE A 1 -13.65 -6.62 15.05
N ASP A 2 -14.10 -7.28 16.12
CA ASP A 2 -13.29 -7.34 17.33
C ASP A 2 -12.20 -8.40 17.18
N LEU A 3 -11.04 -8.00 16.64
CA LEU A 3 -9.92 -8.90 16.39
C LEU A 3 -9.20 -9.36 17.68
N THR A 4 -9.61 -8.85 18.84
CA THR A 4 -9.14 -9.34 20.14
C THR A 4 -9.92 -10.58 20.59
N ASN A 5 -11.09 -10.85 19.98
CA ASN A 5 -11.81 -12.10 20.13
C ASN A 5 -11.21 -13.16 19.19
N PRO A 6 -10.63 -14.26 19.71
CA PRO A 6 -10.05 -15.31 18.88
C PRO A 6 -11.02 -15.93 17.87
N ALA A 7 -12.30 -16.06 18.24
CA ALA A 7 -13.33 -16.59 17.33
C ALA A 7 -13.63 -15.62 16.18
N CYS A 8 -13.62 -14.31 16.44
CA CYS A 8 -13.79 -13.30 15.40
C CYS A 8 -12.55 -13.24 14.48
N PHE A 9 -11.36 -13.35 15.07
CA PHE A 9 -10.11 -13.41 14.31
C PHE A 9 -10.07 -14.60 13.34
N GLU A 10 -10.42 -15.80 13.81
CA GLU A 10 -10.52 -16.99 12.96
C GLU A 10 -11.65 -16.90 11.93
N TRP A 11 -12.77 -16.27 12.28
CA TRP A 11 -13.85 -16.01 11.33
C TRP A 11 -13.44 -15.05 10.21
N VAL A 12 -12.70 -13.98 10.52
CA VAL A 12 -12.14 -13.08 9.48
C VAL A 12 -11.19 -13.85 8.56
N LYS A 13 -10.31 -14.69 9.11
CA LYS A 13 -9.45 -15.57 8.33
C LYS A 13 -10.25 -16.51 7.42
N SER A 14 -11.34 -17.10 7.92
CA SER A 14 -12.17 -18.01 7.10
C SER A 14 -12.83 -17.27 5.93
N ILE A 15 -13.25 -16.01 6.11
CA ILE A 15 -13.78 -15.20 5.00
C ILE A 15 -12.70 -14.99 3.92
N ILE A 16 -11.46 -14.67 4.30
CA ILE A 16 -10.35 -14.48 3.35
C ILE A 16 -10.05 -15.79 2.60
N LYS A 17 -9.95 -16.91 3.32
CA LYS A 17 -9.68 -18.23 2.73
C LYS A 17 -10.81 -18.71 1.82
N GLU A 18 -12.05 -18.64 2.28
CA GLU A 18 -13.17 -19.20 1.51
C GLU A 18 -13.62 -18.27 0.39
N LYS A 19 -13.80 -16.97 0.69
CA LYS A 19 -14.49 -16.06 -0.23
C LYS A 19 -13.53 -15.41 -1.20
N LEU A 20 -12.41 -14.88 -0.71
CA LEU A 20 -11.47 -14.12 -1.55
C LEU A 20 -10.58 -15.05 -2.36
N THR A 21 -10.03 -16.09 -1.74
CA THR A 21 -9.09 -16.99 -2.43
C THR A 21 -9.79 -18.19 -3.06
N GLN A 22 -10.34 -19.13 -2.30
CA GLN A 22 -10.89 -20.39 -2.86
C GLN A 22 -12.06 -20.19 -3.82
N LYS A 23 -13.01 -19.30 -3.49
CA LYS A 23 -14.19 -19.06 -4.31
C LYS A 23 -13.95 -18.05 -5.43
N ALA A 24 -13.37 -16.90 -5.12
CA ALA A 24 -13.17 -15.82 -6.10
C ALA A 24 -11.86 -15.93 -6.89
N GLY A 25 -10.89 -16.72 -6.41
CA GLY A 25 -9.61 -16.90 -7.09
C GLY A 25 -8.71 -15.65 -7.10
N LEU A 26 -8.87 -14.75 -6.12
CA LEU A 26 -8.11 -13.50 -6.10
C LEU A 26 -6.63 -13.75 -5.76
N SER A 27 -5.73 -13.26 -6.63
CA SER A 27 -4.27 -13.23 -6.37
C SER A 27 -3.83 -12.01 -5.56
N GLY A 28 -4.75 -11.14 -5.18
CA GLY A 28 -4.50 -10.12 -4.19
C GLY A 28 -5.60 -9.10 -4.01
N TRP A 29 -5.47 -8.27 -2.98
CA TRP A 29 -6.48 -7.27 -2.60
C TRP A 29 -5.90 -6.11 -1.80
N MET A 30 -6.68 -5.03 -1.73
CA MET A 30 -6.48 -3.97 -0.75
C MET A 30 -7.04 -4.43 0.60
N SER A 31 -6.20 -4.52 1.63
CA SER A 31 -6.61 -4.70 3.02
C SER A 31 -6.65 -3.32 3.68
N ASP A 32 -7.75 -2.61 3.45
CA ASP A 32 -7.94 -1.22 3.85
C ASP A 32 -8.31 -1.05 5.33
N TYR A 33 -8.29 0.20 5.80
CA TYR A 33 -8.54 0.62 7.18
C TYR A 33 -7.53 0.03 8.18
N GLY A 34 -7.92 0.01 9.45
CA GLY A 34 -7.12 -0.42 10.60
C GLY A 34 -6.93 0.70 11.62
N GLU A 35 -7.02 1.95 11.20
CA GLU A 35 -6.69 3.14 11.99
C GLU A 35 -7.88 3.77 12.73
N TYR A 36 -9.05 3.12 12.75
CA TYR A 36 -10.33 3.68 13.25
C TYR A 36 -10.99 2.86 14.36
N LEU A 37 -10.25 2.05 15.12
CA LEU A 37 -10.84 1.39 16.30
C LEU A 37 -11.29 2.47 17.32
N PRO A 38 -12.57 2.53 17.72
CA PRO A 38 -13.04 3.54 18.67
C PRO A 38 -12.36 3.41 20.03
N LEU A 39 -12.06 4.54 20.67
CA LEU A 39 -11.40 4.59 21.98
C LEU A 39 -12.31 4.16 23.14
N ASP A 40 -13.61 4.03 22.88
CA ASP A 40 -14.65 3.59 23.80
C ASP A 40 -15.22 2.21 23.42
N ALA A 41 -14.54 1.47 22.52
CA ALA A 41 -14.97 0.14 22.12
C ALA A 41 -14.94 -0.84 23.30
N ALA A 42 -15.97 -1.68 23.45
CA ALA A 42 -15.92 -2.84 24.33
C ALA A 42 -15.22 -4.00 23.61
N LEU A 43 -14.04 -4.39 24.09
CA LEU A 43 -13.21 -5.43 23.49
C LEU A 43 -13.31 -6.73 24.29
N HIS A 44 -13.34 -7.87 23.60
CA HIS A 44 -13.35 -9.20 24.19
C HIS A 44 -12.11 -9.48 25.06
N SER A 45 -10.96 -8.91 24.71
CA SER A 45 -9.74 -9.00 25.52
C SER A 45 -9.81 -8.26 26.85
N GLU A 46 -10.81 -7.40 27.05
CA GLU A 46 -10.92 -6.47 28.18
C GLU A 46 -9.74 -5.48 28.30
N GLU A 47 -8.87 -5.42 27.29
CA GLU A 47 -7.77 -4.46 27.22
C GLU A 47 -8.28 -3.04 26.95
N ASP A 48 -7.48 -2.05 27.38
CA ASP A 48 -7.73 -0.64 27.11
C ASP A 48 -7.82 -0.37 25.59
N PRO A 49 -8.98 0.06 25.07
CA PRO A 49 -9.16 0.29 23.63
C PRO A 49 -8.22 1.35 23.07
N ALA A 50 -7.73 2.29 23.90
CA ALA A 50 -6.75 3.27 23.46
C ALA A 50 -5.39 2.62 23.12
N LYS A 51 -5.02 1.51 23.79
CA LYS A 51 -3.83 0.73 23.44
C LYS A 51 -4.08 -0.10 22.20
N ILE A 52 -5.24 -0.75 22.13
CA ILE A 52 -5.59 -1.60 20.99
C ILE A 52 -5.79 -0.76 19.72
N HIS A 53 -6.17 0.52 19.83
CA HIS A 53 -6.32 1.43 18.69
C HIS A 53 -5.08 1.44 17.78
N ASN A 54 -3.89 1.59 18.37
CA ASN A 54 -2.64 1.57 17.62
C ASN A 54 -2.23 0.15 17.18
N ILE A 55 -2.64 -0.90 17.90
CA ILE A 55 -2.28 -2.29 17.60
C ILE A 55 -3.20 -2.91 16.54
N TYR A 56 -4.43 -2.42 16.42
CA TYR A 56 -5.46 -2.94 15.52
C TYR A 56 -5.00 -3.12 14.06
N PRO A 57 -4.29 -2.18 13.40
CA PRO A 57 -3.82 -2.40 12.03
C PRO A 57 -2.84 -3.59 11.92
N VAL A 58 -2.07 -3.87 12.98
CA VAL A 58 -1.17 -5.04 13.05
C VAL A 58 -1.97 -6.33 13.17
N LEU A 59 -3.02 -6.36 14.00
CA LEU A 59 -3.91 -7.52 14.12
C LEU A 59 -4.62 -7.81 12.80
N PHE A 60 -5.06 -6.77 12.10
CA PHE A 60 -5.75 -6.94 10.83
C PHE A 60 -4.82 -7.42 9.71
N ALA A 61 -3.59 -6.87 9.62
CA ALA A 61 -2.56 -7.39 8.73
C ALA A 61 -2.21 -8.85 9.05
N LYS A 62 -2.10 -9.20 10.34
CA LYS A 62 -1.83 -10.56 10.80
C LYS A 62 -2.92 -11.54 10.35
N ALA A 63 -4.20 -11.18 10.45
CA ALA A 63 -5.30 -12.03 9.99
C ALA A 63 -5.20 -12.32 8.47
N ASN A 64 -4.88 -11.31 7.65
CA ASN A 64 -4.66 -11.49 6.22
C ASN A 64 -3.46 -12.40 5.93
N TYR A 65 -2.33 -12.15 6.61
CA TYR A 65 -1.12 -12.94 6.46
C TYR A 65 -1.33 -14.41 6.83
N GLU A 66 -1.91 -14.69 8.00
CA GLU A 66 -2.14 -16.07 8.45
C GLU A 66 -3.13 -16.81 7.55
N ALA A 67 -4.16 -16.12 7.03
CA ALA A 67 -5.08 -16.74 6.07
C ALA A 67 -4.36 -17.20 4.79
N ILE A 68 -3.44 -16.39 4.26
CA ILE A 68 -2.62 -16.75 3.08
C ILE A 68 -1.64 -17.87 3.42
N GLN A 69 -0.95 -17.76 4.56
CA GLN A 69 0.03 -18.74 5.04
C GLN A 69 -0.59 -20.11 5.27
N GLU A 70 -1.78 -20.18 5.88
CA GLU A 70 -2.49 -21.45 6.13
C GLU A 70 -2.94 -22.15 4.85
N LEU A 71 -3.03 -21.41 3.73
CA LEU A 71 -3.30 -21.96 2.41
C LEU A 71 -2.02 -22.30 1.63
N GLY A 72 -0.84 -21.94 2.13
CA GLY A 72 0.43 -22.11 1.43
C GLY A 72 0.58 -21.22 0.20
N LEU A 73 -0.06 -20.05 0.20
CA LEU A 73 -0.15 -19.15 -0.96
C LEU A 73 0.78 -17.92 -0.87
N GLU A 74 1.79 -17.93 0.00
CA GLU A 74 2.63 -16.75 0.29
C GLU A 74 3.43 -16.23 -0.92
N ASN A 75 3.62 -17.05 -1.96
CA ASN A 75 4.30 -16.68 -3.20
C ASN A 75 3.34 -16.35 -4.36
N GLU A 76 2.04 -16.53 -4.17
CA GLU A 76 1.01 -16.44 -5.21
C GLU A 76 -0.01 -15.34 -4.94
N VAL A 77 -0.27 -15.07 -3.66
CA VAL A 77 -1.26 -14.11 -3.21
C VAL A 77 -0.58 -13.01 -2.40
N THR A 78 -0.90 -11.76 -2.71
CA THR A 78 -0.40 -10.59 -1.96
C THR A 78 -1.54 -9.68 -1.54
N PHE A 79 -1.31 -8.83 -0.56
CA PHE A 79 -2.24 -7.75 -0.22
C PHE A 79 -1.46 -6.50 0.14
N PHE A 80 -2.14 -5.35 0.18
CA PHE A 80 -1.52 -4.11 0.62
C PHE A 80 -2.39 -3.37 1.61
N SER A 81 -1.75 -2.66 2.53
CA SER A 81 -2.40 -1.89 3.60
C SER A 81 -1.92 -0.44 3.58
N ARG A 82 -2.75 0.51 4.05
CA ARG A 82 -2.26 1.85 4.43
C ARG A 82 -1.89 1.95 5.90
N ALA A 83 -2.74 1.40 6.77
CA ALA A 83 -2.55 1.51 8.20
C ALA A 83 -1.45 0.57 8.69
N GLY A 84 -0.69 1.02 9.69
CA GLY A 84 0.37 0.22 10.27
C GLY A 84 0.84 0.78 11.61
N PHE A 85 1.47 -0.08 12.40
CA PHE A 85 2.12 0.25 13.65
C PHE A 85 3.31 -0.69 13.88
N THR A 86 3.90 -0.67 15.08
CA THR A 86 5.01 -1.55 15.44
C THR A 86 4.67 -3.02 15.17
N GLY A 87 5.46 -3.66 14.29
CA GLY A 87 5.30 -5.07 13.91
C GLY A 87 4.53 -5.30 12.61
N THR A 88 3.95 -4.27 11.98
CA THR A 88 3.25 -4.42 10.69
C THR A 88 4.13 -5.02 9.60
N SER A 89 5.42 -4.69 9.54
CA SER A 89 6.36 -5.21 8.53
C SER A 89 6.52 -6.74 8.53
N LYS A 90 6.14 -7.41 9.63
CA LYS A 90 6.13 -8.88 9.70
C LYS A 90 4.96 -9.51 8.94
N TYR A 91 3.84 -8.80 8.84
CA TYR A 91 2.58 -9.37 8.34
C TYR A 91 2.09 -8.73 7.04
N SER A 92 2.29 -7.42 6.86
CA SER A 92 1.88 -6.74 5.63
C SER A 92 3.02 -6.80 4.60
N PRO A 93 2.82 -7.46 3.44
CA PRO A 93 3.86 -7.60 2.44
C PRO A 93 4.06 -6.31 1.61
N LEU A 94 3.10 -5.38 1.63
CA LEU A 94 3.17 -4.14 0.86
C LEU A 94 2.41 -3.01 1.55
N ILE A 95 3.01 -1.83 1.66
CA ILE A 95 2.35 -0.63 2.17
C ILE A 95 2.06 0.33 1.03
N TRP A 96 0.84 0.84 0.99
CA TRP A 96 0.42 1.89 0.08
C TRP A 96 0.33 3.23 0.83
N ALA A 97 0.68 4.32 0.14
CA ALA A 97 0.78 5.66 0.70
C ALA A 97 -0.54 6.24 1.26
N GLY A 98 -1.68 5.59 1.08
CA GLY A 98 -2.96 6.11 1.52
C GLY A 98 -3.55 7.14 0.54
N ASP A 99 -4.48 7.92 1.07
CA ASP A 99 -5.40 8.72 0.28
C ASP A 99 -4.83 10.10 -0.09
N GLN A 100 -3.94 10.16 -1.09
CA GLN A 100 -3.47 11.46 -1.58
C GLN A 100 -4.59 12.23 -2.30
N VAL A 101 -4.57 13.55 -2.15
CA VAL A 101 -5.37 14.47 -2.96
C VAL A 101 -4.86 14.43 -4.40
N VAL A 102 -5.77 14.51 -5.37
CA VAL A 102 -5.45 14.60 -6.81
C VAL A 102 -4.84 15.96 -7.18
N SER A 103 -3.71 16.31 -6.56
CA SER A 103 -3.03 17.59 -6.69
C SER A 103 -1.50 17.49 -6.66
N TRP A 104 -0.85 18.60 -7.00
CA TRP A 104 0.61 18.80 -6.90
C TRP A 104 1.09 19.17 -5.50
N ASP A 105 0.20 19.21 -4.52
CA ASP A 105 0.53 19.70 -3.19
C ASP A 105 1.62 18.87 -2.52
N ARG A 106 2.47 19.55 -1.75
CA ARG A 106 3.61 18.95 -1.05
C ARG A 106 3.18 18.08 0.13
N GLN A 107 2.11 18.45 0.83
CA GLN A 107 1.69 17.84 2.09
C GLN A 107 0.71 16.69 1.86
N ASN A 108 -0.19 16.81 0.89
CA ASN A 108 -1.23 15.81 0.65
C ASN A 108 -1.40 15.40 -0.83
N GLY A 109 -0.61 15.94 -1.75
CA GLY A 109 -0.60 15.54 -3.16
C GLY A 109 0.55 14.59 -3.51
N ILE A 110 0.96 14.57 -4.79
CA ILE A 110 2.08 13.75 -5.28
C ILE A 110 3.39 14.00 -4.51
N GLY A 111 3.60 15.23 -3.99
CA GLY A 111 4.79 15.59 -3.24
C GLY A 111 4.93 14.89 -1.89
N SER A 112 3.85 14.29 -1.38
CA SER A 112 3.84 13.56 -0.10
C SER A 112 4.31 12.11 -0.19
N VAL A 113 4.30 11.52 -1.40
CA VAL A 113 4.57 10.08 -1.63
C VAL A 113 6.02 9.70 -1.31
N ILE A 114 6.99 10.52 -1.71
CA ILE A 114 8.41 10.25 -1.45
C ILE A 114 8.75 10.37 0.04
N PRO A 115 8.34 11.43 0.77
CA PRO A 115 8.49 11.47 2.23
C PRO A 115 7.88 10.27 2.96
N ALA A 116 6.70 9.79 2.51
CA ALA A 116 6.08 8.58 3.07
C ALA A 116 6.95 7.34 2.84
N ALA A 117 7.40 7.11 1.61
CA ALA A 117 8.28 5.99 1.26
C ALA A 117 9.59 6.00 2.06
N LEU A 118 10.24 7.17 2.18
CA LEU A 118 11.51 7.32 2.87
C LEU A 118 11.37 7.11 4.39
N SER A 119 10.33 7.67 5.00
CA SER A 119 10.10 7.49 6.44
C SER A 119 9.76 6.04 6.80
N LEU A 120 8.92 5.38 5.99
CA LEU A 120 8.64 3.94 6.13
C LEU A 120 9.89 3.09 5.92
N GLY A 121 10.72 3.43 4.93
CA GLY A 121 12.00 2.76 4.68
C GLY A 121 12.94 2.79 5.89
N MET A 122 13.01 3.94 6.58
CA MET A 122 13.78 4.07 7.83
C MET A 122 13.18 3.28 9.01
N CYS A 123 11.89 2.97 8.95
CA CYS A 123 11.17 2.14 9.93
C CYS A 123 11.17 0.64 9.57
N GLY A 124 11.91 0.21 8.54
CA GLY A 124 12.04 -1.20 8.15
C GLY A 124 10.93 -1.72 7.23
N ILE A 125 10.11 -0.83 6.64
CA ILE A 125 9.11 -1.16 5.63
C ILE A 125 9.69 -0.82 4.25
N GLY A 126 10.12 -1.86 3.53
CA GLY A 126 10.90 -1.70 2.30
C GLY A 126 10.10 -1.71 1.00
N TYR A 127 8.85 -2.17 1.05
CA TYR A 127 7.95 -2.23 -0.10
C TYR A 127 6.85 -1.20 0.05
N HIS A 128 6.87 -0.19 -0.84
CA HIS A 128 5.96 0.93 -0.82
C HIS A 128 5.50 1.31 -2.25
N HIS A 129 4.23 1.68 -2.40
CA HIS A 129 3.69 2.29 -3.61
C HIS A 129 2.58 3.31 -3.31
N SER A 130 2.06 3.98 -4.34
CA SER A 130 0.95 4.95 -4.24
C SER A 130 -0.07 4.71 -5.36
N ASP A 131 -1.26 5.28 -5.24
CA ASP A 131 -2.21 5.32 -6.37
C ASP A 131 -1.64 6.21 -7.48
N ILE A 132 -1.47 5.65 -8.69
CA ILE A 132 -1.15 6.46 -9.87
C ILE A 132 -2.27 7.47 -10.07
N GLY A 133 -1.95 8.76 -9.85
CA GLY A 133 -2.87 9.88 -9.98
C GLY A 133 -3.52 10.36 -8.67
N GLY A 134 -3.26 9.72 -7.53
CA GLY A 134 -3.90 10.03 -6.25
C GLY A 134 -5.34 9.51 -6.15
N PHE A 135 -6.09 9.94 -5.13
CA PHE A 135 -7.39 9.36 -4.79
C PHE A 135 -8.48 10.40 -4.45
N ILE A 136 -8.20 11.36 -3.56
CA ILE A 136 -9.20 12.28 -3.02
C ILE A 136 -9.38 13.50 -3.93
N ASN A 137 -10.62 13.79 -4.30
CA ASN A 137 -11.06 15.09 -4.80
C ASN A 137 -11.41 16.00 -3.61
N LEU A 138 -10.54 16.96 -3.28
CA LEU A 138 -10.88 17.99 -2.28
C LEU A 138 -11.41 19.25 -2.98
N LYS A 139 -12.57 19.73 -2.52
CA LYS A 139 -13.27 20.89 -3.09
C LYS A 139 -13.62 20.63 -4.57
N ARG A 140 -13.09 21.44 -5.49
CA ARG A 140 -13.29 21.34 -6.95
C ARG A 140 -12.02 20.88 -7.67
N VAL A 141 -11.07 20.27 -6.96
CA VAL A 141 -9.84 19.78 -7.58
C VAL A 141 -10.13 18.42 -8.20
N THR A 142 -9.86 18.31 -9.50
CA THR A 142 -9.94 17.07 -10.27
C THR A 142 -8.57 16.68 -10.80
N ARG A 143 -8.37 15.38 -11.02
CA ARG A 143 -7.11 14.85 -11.54
C ARG A 143 -6.93 15.31 -12.99
N SER A 144 -5.87 16.06 -13.26
CA SER A 144 -5.51 16.43 -14.64
C SER A 144 -4.76 15.30 -15.35
N LYS A 145 -4.78 15.32 -16.69
CA LYS A 145 -3.94 14.46 -17.53
C LYS A 145 -2.48 14.49 -17.10
N GLU A 146 -1.90 15.70 -17.00
CA GLU A 146 -0.51 15.88 -16.63
C GLU A 146 -0.17 15.24 -15.28
N LEU A 147 -1.02 15.43 -14.26
CA LEU A 147 -0.80 14.84 -12.95
C LEU A 147 -0.78 13.31 -13.02
N LEU A 148 -1.72 12.70 -13.76
CA LEU A 148 -1.74 11.25 -13.96
C LEU A 148 -0.46 10.75 -14.67
N LEU A 149 0.00 11.44 -15.71
CA LEU A 149 1.22 11.06 -16.43
C LEU A 149 2.48 11.18 -15.57
N ARG A 150 2.62 12.26 -14.78
CA ARG A 150 3.76 12.40 -13.85
C ARG A 150 3.73 11.41 -12.70
N TRP A 151 2.55 11.06 -12.21
CA TRP A 151 2.44 10.01 -11.19
C TRP A 151 2.77 8.62 -11.77
N THR A 152 2.42 8.38 -13.04
CA THR A 152 2.81 7.17 -13.76
C THR A 152 4.34 7.08 -13.90
N GLU A 153 5.00 8.20 -14.23
CA GLU A 153 6.46 8.30 -14.25
C GLU A 153 7.07 7.94 -12.89
N LEU A 154 6.53 8.52 -11.80
CA LEU A 154 6.97 8.23 -10.43
C LEU A 154 6.84 6.73 -10.08
N CYS A 155 5.67 6.14 -10.33
CA CYS A 155 5.39 4.75 -9.97
C CYS A 155 6.13 3.72 -10.83
N ALA A 156 6.58 4.08 -12.04
CA ALA A 156 7.37 3.15 -12.86
C ALA A 156 8.69 2.73 -12.18
N PHE A 157 9.19 3.53 -11.25
CA PHE A 157 10.41 3.27 -10.48
C PHE A 157 10.15 2.78 -9.04
N SER A 158 8.91 2.44 -8.69
CA SER A 158 8.58 1.77 -7.42
C SER A 158 8.54 0.25 -7.58
N ILE A 159 8.24 -0.50 -6.50
CA ILE A 159 8.11 -1.96 -6.55
C ILE A 159 6.79 -2.43 -7.18
N LEU A 160 5.79 -1.55 -7.28
CA LEU A 160 4.47 -1.86 -7.83
C LEU A 160 3.86 -0.62 -8.51
N MET A 161 3.38 -0.81 -9.75
CA MET A 161 2.50 0.15 -10.43
C MET A 161 1.03 -0.26 -10.23
N ARG A 162 0.21 0.63 -9.65
CA ARG A 162 -1.24 0.43 -9.48
C ARG A 162 -1.98 1.77 -9.64
N SER A 163 -3.05 1.79 -10.44
CA SER A 163 -3.93 2.96 -10.56
C SER A 163 -5.12 2.89 -9.60
N HIS A 164 -5.86 3.99 -9.53
CA HIS A 164 -7.15 4.06 -8.86
C HIS A 164 -8.03 5.11 -9.56
N GLU A 165 -9.32 4.82 -9.76
CA GLU A 165 -10.24 5.80 -10.38
C GLU A 165 -10.46 7.05 -9.51
N GLY A 166 -10.33 6.91 -8.19
CA GLY A 166 -10.54 7.96 -7.19
C GLY A 166 -11.96 7.94 -6.63
N LEU A 167 -12.28 8.89 -5.77
CA LEU A 167 -13.63 9.01 -5.18
C LEU A 167 -14.70 9.48 -6.18
N GLN A 168 -14.29 10.24 -7.20
CA GLN A 168 -15.17 10.76 -8.24
C GLN A 168 -14.61 10.37 -9.62
N PRO A 169 -14.78 9.10 -10.05
CA PRO A 169 -14.18 8.59 -11.30
C PRO A 169 -14.47 9.44 -12.53
N GLU A 170 -15.71 9.88 -12.70
CA GLU A 170 -16.17 10.64 -13.88
C GLU A 170 -15.58 12.05 -13.98
N GLU A 171 -15.16 12.63 -12.86
CA GLU A 171 -14.59 13.98 -12.81
C GLU A 171 -13.07 13.99 -13.04
N ASN A 172 -12.43 12.82 -12.90
CA ASN A 172 -10.99 12.66 -12.96
C ASN A 172 -10.54 12.18 -14.34
N TRP A 173 -9.37 12.65 -14.78
CA TRP A 173 -8.68 12.02 -15.90
C TRP A 173 -8.27 10.58 -15.52
N GLN A 174 -8.62 9.62 -16.37
CA GLN A 174 -8.35 8.19 -16.19
C GLN A 174 -7.31 7.68 -17.17
N LEU A 175 -6.85 6.44 -16.96
CA LEU A 175 -5.82 5.81 -17.78
C LEU A 175 -6.23 5.70 -19.26
N ASP A 176 -7.53 5.56 -19.52
CA ASP A 176 -8.15 5.32 -20.81
C ASP A 176 -8.90 6.55 -21.36
N SER A 177 -8.71 7.73 -20.76
CA SER A 177 -9.37 8.96 -21.22
C SER A 177 -8.95 9.40 -22.62
N ASP A 178 -7.71 9.11 -23.06
CA ASP A 178 -7.29 9.26 -24.46
C ASP A 178 -6.11 8.35 -24.86
N GLU A 179 -5.83 8.33 -26.17
CA GLU A 179 -4.77 7.50 -26.77
C GLU A 179 -3.36 7.93 -26.33
N GLU A 180 -3.12 9.21 -26.09
CA GLU A 180 -1.82 9.70 -25.64
C GLU A 180 -1.53 9.24 -24.20
N THR A 181 -2.52 9.25 -23.32
CA THR A 181 -2.41 8.71 -21.95
C THR A 181 -2.13 7.22 -21.97
N LEU A 182 -2.85 6.45 -22.79
CA LEU A 182 -2.59 5.02 -22.95
C LEU A 182 -1.18 4.74 -23.51
N THR A 183 -0.73 5.54 -24.48
CA THR A 183 0.62 5.43 -25.07
C THR A 183 1.70 5.71 -24.03
N HIS A 184 1.51 6.74 -23.20
CA HIS A 184 2.43 7.07 -22.11
C HIS A 184 2.46 5.97 -21.05
N LEU A 185 1.30 5.43 -20.65
CA LEU A 185 1.20 4.31 -19.72
C LEU A 185 1.90 3.06 -20.27
N ALA A 186 1.69 2.72 -21.54
CA ALA A 186 2.35 1.60 -22.20
C ALA A 186 3.88 1.76 -22.19
N ARG A 187 4.38 2.97 -22.47
CA ARG A 187 5.82 3.27 -22.37
C ARG A 187 6.35 3.08 -20.96
N MET A 188 5.66 3.63 -19.95
CA MET A 188 6.14 3.59 -18.56
C MET A 188 6.06 2.17 -17.95
N THR A 189 5.03 1.40 -18.29
CA THR A 189 4.92 -0.02 -17.89
C THR A 189 6.00 -0.87 -18.56
N GLN A 190 6.36 -0.62 -19.82
CA GLN A 190 7.52 -1.27 -20.45
C GLN A 190 8.83 -0.95 -19.72
N ILE A 191 9.05 0.31 -19.33
CA ILE A 191 10.20 0.70 -18.50
C ILE A 191 10.22 -0.09 -17.19
N HIS A 192 9.08 -0.15 -16.48
CA HIS A 192 8.97 -0.91 -15.24
C HIS A 192 9.27 -2.41 -15.42
N VAL A 193 8.78 -3.02 -16.51
CA VAL A 193 9.10 -4.42 -16.87
C VAL A 193 10.58 -4.62 -17.17
N ILE A 194 11.22 -3.68 -17.88
CA ILE A 194 12.67 -3.70 -18.14
C ILE A 194 13.46 -3.62 -16.82
N LEU A 195 12.98 -2.83 -15.85
CA LEU A 195 13.58 -2.70 -14.53
C LEU A 195 13.35 -3.91 -13.62
N LYS A 196 12.51 -4.89 -14.00
CA LYS A 196 12.17 -6.04 -13.16
C LYS A 196 13.38 -6.76 -12.56
N PRO A 197 14.47 -7.08 -13.30
CA PRO A 197 15.63 -7.74 -12.70
C PRO A 197 16.30 -6.88 -11.61
N TYR A 198 16.34 -5.56 -11.80
CA TYR A 198 16.88 -4.62 -10.81
C TYR A 198 15.97 -4.50 -9.59
N LEU A 199 14.65 -4.37 -9.80
CA LEU A 199 13.67 -4.32 -8.70
C LEU A 199 13.67 -5.64 -7.89
N GLN A 200 13.84 -6.79 -8.55
CA GLN A 200 14.01 -8.08 -7.89
C GLN A 200 15.31 -8.15 -7.08
N HIS A 201 16.40 -7.58 -7.57
CA HIS A 201 17.64 -7.47 -6.80
C HIS A 201 17.44 -6.61 -5.54
N CYS A 202 16.82 -5.44 -5.66
CA CYS A 202 16.48 -4.58 -4.51
C CYS A 202 15.55 -5.29 -3.51
N ALA A 203 14.58 -6.06 -4.00
CA ALA A 203 13.68 -6.87 -3.18
C ALA A 203 14.44 -7.97 -2.41
N GLN A 204 15.37 -8.66 -3.05
CA GLN A 204 16.24 -9.64 -2.39
C GLN A 204 17.13 -9.00 -1.32
N GLU A 205 17.68 -7.81 -1.60
CA GLU A 205 18.47 -7.06 -0.62
C GLU A 205 17.62 -6.66 0.60
N TYR A 206 16.37 -6.21 0.37
CA TYR A 206 15.44 -5.92 1.45
C TYR A 206 15.16 -7.15 2.32
N GLN A 207 14.88 -8.31 1.71
CA GLN A 207 14.62 -9.55 2.46
C GLN A 207 15.85 -10.03 3.25
N LYS A 208 17.07 -9.80 2.73
CA LYS A 208 18.31 -10.26 3.35
C LYS A 208 18.82 -9.36 4.47
N SER A 209 18.74 -8.04 4.29
CA SER A 209 19.40 -7.06 5.17
C SER A 209 18.52 -5.89 5.60
N GLY A 210 17.23 -5.88 5.24
CA GLY A 210 16.28 -4.83 5.63
C GLY A 210 16.47 -3.49 4.92
N ILE A 211 17.33 -3.42 3.89
CA ILE A 211 17.56 -2.19 3.12
C ILE A 211 16.35 -1.96 2.20
N PRO A 212 15.61 -0.84 2.30
CA PRO A 212 14.36 -0.64 1.57
C PRO A 212 14.59 -0.49 0.05
N VAL A 213 13.55 -0.67 -0.76
CA VAL A 213 13.65 -0.49 -2.23
C VAL A 213 13.85 0.99 -2.58
N ILE A 214 13.08 1.89 -1.95
CA ILE A 214 13.26 3.35 -2.06
C ILE A 214 14.11 3.81 -0.88
N ARG A 215 15.25 4.46 -1.17
CA ARG A 215 16.32 4.67 -0.19
C ARG A 215 16.60 6.15 0.03
N ALA A 216 16.75 6.53 1.30
CA ALA A 216 17.22 7.86 1.64
C ALA A 216 18.69 8.00 1.24
N PRO A 217 19.11 9.10 0.57
CA PRO A 217 20.50 9.28 0.14
C PRO A 217 21.52 9.14 1.28
N VAL A 218 21.15 9.54 2.51
CA VAL A 218 21.99 9.45 3.71
C VAL A 218 22.45 8.01 4.03
N LEU A 219 21.75 6.98 3.54
CA LEU A 219 22.17 5.58 3.70
C LEU A 219 23.50 5.26 2.96
N TYR A 220 23.78 5.98 1.87
CA TYR A 220 25.00 5.81 1.07
C TYR A 220 25.97 6.98 1.22
N PHE A 221 25.45 8.17 1.51
CA PHE A 221 26.19 9.42 1.57
C PHE A 221 26.13 10.02 2.98
N SER A 222 26.38 9.22 4.00
CA SER A 222 26.30 9.62 5.43
C SER A 222 27.24 10.76 5.85
N LYS A 223 28.19 11.14 4.98
CA LYS A 223 29.14 12.23 5.20
C LYS A 223 28.82 13.49 4.38
N ASP A 224 27.77 13.46 3.56
CA ASP A 224 27.32 14.58 2.75
C ASP A 224 26.19 15.33 3.52
N PRO A 225 26.45 16.54 4.06
CA PRO A 225 25.54 17.27 4.93
C PRO A 225 24.32 17.89 4.22
#